data_AF-A0A3B5Q569-F1
#
_entry.id   AF-A0A3B5Q569-F1
#
_cell.length_a   1.000
_cell.length_b   1.000
_cell.length_c   1.000
_cell.angle_alpha   90.00
_cell.angle_beta   90.00
_cell.angle_gamma   90.00
#
_symmetry.space_group_name_H-M   'P 1'
#
loop_
_entity.id
_entity.type
_entity.pdbx_description
1 polymer ?
#
loop_
_entity_poly.entity_id
_entity_poly.type
_entity_poly.pdbx_seq_one_letter_code
_entity_poly.pdbx_strand_id
1 'polypeptide(L)'
;MADEEAEQDRGLVDNISKTIGEVRNLLEGLHEVVIRESANSPVQSSSDYCQEFCRTLLEFVGRWKTEEEPLPLVQVYMVALLSFAKASSYLSLQCESVPLVVERLSLSFLELLLSLKTLPDDLWQYFKSSVQFAHDKLQENGITQLSLLCVLSQHEGIWSHKVLQSILSDENPATEHGKF
;
A
#
# COMPACT_ATOMS: atom_id res chain seq x y z
N MET A 1 9.59 33.78 9.83
CA MET A 1 8.83 33.24 8.69
C MET A 1 9.57 32.10 7.99
N ALA A 2 10.79 32.25 7.44
CA ALA A 2 11.51 31.12 6.81
C ALA A 2 11.99 30.02 7.79
N ASP A 3 12.45 30.40 9.00
CA ASP A 3 12.90 29.40 9.99
C ASP A 3 11.74 28.61 10.63
N GLU A 4 10.57 29.25 10.83
CA GLU A 4 9.38 28.61 11.42
C GLU A 4 8.74 27.55 10.51
N GLU A 5 8.78 27.74 9.18
CA GLU A 5 8.32 26.75 8.19
C GLU A 5 9.26 25.53 8.15
N ALA A 6 10.58 25.75 8.27
CA ALA A 6 11.57 24.67 8.28
C ALA A 6 11.54 23.82 9.57
N GLU A 7 11.23 24.43 10.71
CA GLU A 7 11.04 23.70 11.98
C GLU A 7 9.74 22.87 11.99
N GLN A 8 8.65 23.39 11.39
CA GLN A 8 7.38 22.66 11.26
C GLN A 8 7.50 21.47 10.32
N ASP A 9 8.19 21.63 9.18
CA ASP A 9 8.45 20.56 8.22
C ASP A 9 9.29 19.42 8.84
N ARG A 10 10.33 19.75 9.60
CA ARG A 10 11.12 18.75 10.35
C ARG A 10 10.28 17.98 11.38
N GLY A 11 9.45 18.69 12.15
CA GLY A 11 8.58 18.06 13.15
C GLY A 11 7.57 17.10 12.54
N LEU A 12 7.08 17.41 11.33
CA LEU A 12 6.18 16.54 10.57
C LEU A 12 6.89 15.29 10.05
N VAL A 13 8.07 15.45 9.43
CA VAL A 13 8.87 14.34 8.92
C VAL A 13 9.26 13.35 10.03
N ASP A 14 9.63 13.86 11.20
CA ASP A 14 9.94 13.02 12.37
C ASP A 14 8.71 12.24 12.85
N ASN A 15 7.53 12.86 12.83
CA ASN A 15 6.27 12.20 13.18
C ASN A 15 5.90 11.08 12.19
N ILE A 16 6.04 11.33 10.88
CA ILE A 16 5.81 10.35 9.82
C ILE A 16 6.73 9.15 10.02
N SER A 17 8.04 9.39 10.16
CA SER A 17 9.04 8.34 10.34
C SER A 17 8.74 7.46 11.55
N LYS A 18 8.38 8.11 12.68
CA LYS A 18 7.96 7.40 13.90
C LYS A 18 6.72 6.54 13.66
N THR A 19 5.71 7.09 13.01
CA THR A 19 4.46 6.38 12.68
C THR A 19 4.72 5.17 11.79
N ILE A 20 5.56 5.30 10.76
CA ILE A 20 5.96 4.18 9.90
C ILE A 20 6.71 3.10 10.70
N GLY A 21 7.57 3.51 11.64
CA GLY A 21 8.25 2.59 12.56
C GLY A 21 7.28 1.83 13.47
N GLU A 22 6.26 2.50 14.01
CA GLU A 22 5.22 1.88 14.84
C GLU A 22 4.43 0.82 14.06
N VAL A 23 3.97 1.13 12.83
CA VAL A 23 3.28 0.15 11.96
C VAL A 23 4.15 -1.08 11.75
N ARG A 24 5.43 -0.87 11.39
CA ARG A 24 6.36 -1.96 11.10
C ARG A 24 6.50 -2.90 12.30
N ASN A 25 6.76 -2.35 13.49
CA ASN A 25 6.96 -3.13 14.70
C ASN A 25 5.71 -3.95 15.07
N LEU A 26 4.51 -3.36 14.92
CA LEU A 26 3.26 -4.07 15.20
C LEU A 26 3.04 -5.22 14.22
N LEU A 27 3.24 -4.99 12.92
CA LEU A 27 3.08 -6.03 11.91
C LEU A 27 4.15 -7.13 12.02
N GLU A 28 5.36 -6.81 12.46
CA GLU A 28 6.40 -7.78 12.79
C GLU A 28 6.00 -8.64 14.00
N GLY A 29 5.41 -8.04 15.04
CA GLY A 29 4.84 -8.79 16.16
C GLY A 29 3.74 -9.76 15.72
N LEU A 30 2.83 -9.35 14.83
CA LEU A 30 1.81 -10.25 14.27
C LEU A 30 2.43 -11.40 13.46
N HIS A 31 3.51 -11.12 12.73
CA HIS A 31 4.26 -12.14 11.99
C HIS A 31 4.85 -13.21 12.92
N GLU A 32 5.44 -12.81 14.05
CA GLU A 32 5.96 -13.76 15.04
C GLU A 32 4.88 -14.65 15.67
N VAL A 33 3.70 -14.07 15.93
CA VAL A 33 2.55 -14.81 16.47
C VAL A 33 2.09 -15.88 15.48
N VAL A 34 1.90 -15.54 14.20
CA VAL A 34 1.43 -16.49 13.20
C VAL A 34 2.45 -17.60 12.92
N ILE A 35 3.76 -17.30 12.95
CA ILE A 35 4.82 -18.34 12.88
C ILE A 35 4.61 -19.39 13.97
N ARG A 36 4.40 -18.95 15.21
CA ARG A 36 4.30 -19.83 16.37
C ARG A 36 3.02 -20.68 16.35
N GLU A 37 1.92 -20.13 15.83
CA GLU A 37 0.58 -20.71 15.97
C GLU A 37 0.12 -21.51 14.73
N SER A 38 0.69 -21.22 13.56
CA SER A 38 0.32 -21.84 12.28
C SER A 38 0.40 -23.38 12.27
N ALA A 39 1.33 -23.97 13.03
CA ALA A 39 1.48 -25.43 13.12
C ALA A 39 0.33 -26.11 13.87
N ASN A 40 -0.31 -25.42 14.81
CA ASN A 40 -1.36 -25.99 15.67
C ASN A 40 -2.76 -25.74 15.11
N SER A 41 -2.99 -24.55 14.55
CA SER A 41 -4.31 -24.11 14.09
C SER A 41 -4.19 -23.22 12.84
N PRO A 42 -3.79 -23.78 11.68
CA PRO A 42 -3.42 -23.01 10.50
C PRO A 42 -4.53 -22.08 9.99
N VAL A 43 -5.79 -22.54 9.98
CA VAL A 43 -6.93 -21.71 9.53
C VAL A 43 -7.26 -20.61 10.53
N GLN A 44 -7.30 -20.93 11.82
CA GLN A 44 -7.64 -19.96 12.87
C GLN A 44 -6.56 -18.89 13.01
N SER A 45 -5.29 -19.29 13.13
CA SER A 45 -4.15 -18.35 13.22
C SER A 45 -4.06 -17.44 12.00
N SER A 46 -4.41 -17.93 10.80
CA SER A 46 -4.50 -17.09 9.60
C SER A 46 -5.64 -16.08 9.68
N SER A 47 -6.80 -16.49 10.20
CA SER A 47 -7.94 -15.60 10.41
C SER A 47 -7.61 -14.50 11.42
N ASP A 48 -7.00 -14.88 12.54
CA ASP A 48 -6.60 -13.96 13.61
C ASP A 48 -5.53 -12.97 13.11
N TYR A 49 -4.53 -13.48 12.37
CA TYR A 49 -3.53 -12.63 11.70
C TYR A 49 -4.19 -11.61 10.76
N CYS A 50 -5.10 -12.06 9.89
CA CYS A 50 -5.80 -11.17 8.95
C CYS A 50 -6.62 -10.09 9.68
N GLN A 51 -7.30 -10.45 10.76
CA GLN A 51 -8.12 -9.53 11.54
C GLN A 51 -7.25 -8.47 12.24
N GLU A 52 -6.17 -8.88 12.90
CA GLU A 52 -5.25 -7.95 13.57
C GLU A 52 -4.49 -7.10 12.56
N PHE A 53 -4.04 -7.67 11.44
CA PHE A 53 -3.42 -6.94 10.33
C PHE A 53 -4.32 -5.81 9.83
N CYS A 54 -5.60 -6.11 9.54
CA CYS A 54 -6.56 -5.12 9.10
C CYS A 54 -6.83 -4.06 10.16
N ARG A 55 -6.94 -4.45 11.44
CA ARG A 55 -7.13 -3.51 12.55
C ARG A 55 -5.96 -2.53 12.64
N THR A 56 -4.73 -3.05 12.66
CA THR A 56 -3.52 -2.22 12.67
C THR A 56 -3.53 -1.30 11.46
N LEU A 57 -3.71 -1.81 10.24
CA LEU A 57 -3.68 -0.98 9.04
C LEU A 57 -4.72 0.16 9.09
N LEU A 58 -5.97 -0.14 9.46
CA LEU A 58 -7.03 0.86 9.56
C LEU A 58 -6.76 1.92 10.62
N GLU A 59 -6.19 1.53 11.77
CA GLU A 59 -5.78 2.48 12.80
C GLU A 59 -4.80 3.50 12.25
N PHE A 60 -3.78 3.06 11.51
CA PHE A 60 -2.73 3.94 11.01
C PHE A 60 -3.12 4.73 9.77
N VAL A 61 -3.87 4.14 8.84
CA VAL A 61 -4.44 4.87 7.70
C VAL A 61 -5.40 5.97 8.21
N GLY A 62 -6.17 5.69 9.27
CA GLY A 62 -7.06 6.67 9.88
C GLY A 62 -6.38 7.86 10.57
N ARG A 63 -5.05 7.84 10.77
CA ARG A 63 -4.29 8.97 11.34
C ARG A 63 -4.01 10.07 10.32
N TRP A 64 -4.12 9.79 9.02
CA TRP A 64 -3.81 10.72 7.95
C TRP A 64 -5.07 11.04 7.15
N LYS A 65 -5.23 12.31 6.78
CA LYS A 65 -6.23 12.68 5.77
C LYS A 65 -5.59 12.50 4.40
N THR A 66 -6.16 11.61 3.59
CA THR A 66 -5.68 11.31 2.23
C THR A 66 -5.51 12.55 1.36
N GLU A 67 -6.33 13.58 1.55
CA GLU A 67 -6.30 14.83 0.78
C GLU A 67 -5.16 15.78 1.19
N GLU A 68 -4.70 15.69 2.44
CA GLU A 68 -3.69 16.60 2.99
C GLU A 68 -2.29 15.99 2.89
N GLU A 69 -2.15 14.68 3.16
CA GLU A 69 -0.84 14.02 3.31
C GLU A 69 -0.84 12.59 2.75
N PRO A 70 -0.81 12.42 1.41
CA PRO A 70 -0.97 11.11 0.82
C PRO A 70 0.33 10.27 0.74
N LEU A 71 1.51 10.91 0.78
CA LEU A 71 2.79 10.19 0.71
C LEU A 71 3.07 9.30 1.95
N PRO A 72 2.76 9.74 3.18
CA PRO A 72 2.80 8.86 4.35
C PRO A 72 1.93 7.61 4.19
N LEU A 73 0.72 7.76 3.62
CA LEU A 73 -0.16 6.63 3.35
C LEU A 73 0.47 5.63 2.37
N VAL A 74 1.11 6.10 1.30
CA VAL A 74 1.82 5.21 0.36
C VAL A 74 2.86 4.37 1.09
N GLN A 75 3.61 4.97 2.03
CA GLN A 75 4.58 4.25 2.84
C GLN A 75 3.94 3.23 3.79
N VAL A 76 2.82 3.58 4.45
CA VAL A 76 2.05 2.64 5.28
C VAL A 76 1.58 1.44 4.46
N TYR A 77 1.01 1.67 3.28
CA TYR A 77 0.56 0.60 2.38
C TYR A 77 1.71 -0.29 1.89
N MET A 78 2.88 0.28 1.57
CA MET A 78 4.06 -0.53 1.23
C MET A 78 4.53 -1.39 2.40
N VAL A 79 4.59 -0.85 3.61
CA VAL A 79 4.94 -1.64 4.81
C VAL A 79 3.93 -2.76 5.02
N ALA A 80 2.64 -2.48 4.90
CA ALA A 80 1.58 -3.47 5.04
C ALA A 80 1.71 -4.60 4.00
N LEU A 81 1.90 -4.25 2.73
CA LEU A 81 2.07 -5.20 1.63
C LEU A 81 3.28 -6.11 1.85
N LEU A 82 4.44 -5.53 2.16
CA LEU A 82 5.67 -6.28 2.41
C LEU A 82 5.54 -7.20 3.63
N SER A 83 4.90 -6.73 4.69
CA SER A 83 4.67 -7.53 5.91
C SER A 83 3.75 -8.71 5.66
N PHE A 84 2.64 -8.51 4.92
CA PHE A 84 1.73 -9.59 4.57
C PHE A 84 2.41 -10.61 3.65
N ALA A 85 3.16 -10.16 2.65
CA ALA A 85 3.91 -11.04 1.76
C ALA A 85 4.94 -11.89 2.51
N LYS A 86 5.63 -11.33 3.51
CA LYS A 86 6.53 -12.12 4.37
C LYS A 86 5.77 -13.16 5.19
N ALA A 87 4.61 -12.82 5.74
CA ALA A 87 3.80 -13.74 6.54
C ALA A 87 3.15 -14.86 5.71
N SER A 88 3.02 -14.69 4.40
CA SER A 88 2.22 -15.57 3.53
C SER A 88 2.59 -17.06 3.58
N SER A 89 3.85 -17.42 3.87
CA SER A 89 4.25 -18.83 4.02
C SER A 89 3.67 -19.54 5.24
N TYR A 90 3.13 -18.78 6.20
CA TYR A 90 2.49 -19.28 7.41
C TYR A 90 0.97 -19.14 7.37
N LEU A 91 0.42 -18.59 6.28
CA LEU A 91 -1.00 -18.37 6.09
C LEU A 91 -1.62 -19.53 5.31
N SER A 92 -2.75 -20.02 5.80
CA SER A 92 -3.51 -21.11 5.18
C SER A 92 -4.44 -20.58 4.10
N LEU A 93 -4.32 -21.10 2.88
CA LEU A 93 -5.26 -20.84 1.79
C LEU A 93 -6.68 -21.35 2.05
N GLN A 94 -6.88 -22.20 3.07
CA GLN A 94 -8.22 -22.62 3.51
C GLN A 94 -8.93 -21.52 4.32
N CYS A 95 -8.21 -20.47 4.75
CA CYS A 95 -8.80 -19.30 5.36
C CYS A 95 -9.17 -18.27 4.27
N GLU A 96 -10.47 -18.06 4.05
CA GLU A 96 -10.98 -17.13 3.02
C GLU A 96 -10.50 -15.68 3.23
N SER A 97 -10.20 -15.29 4.47
CA SER A 97 -9.67 -13.97 4.80
C SER A 97 -8.32 -13.68 4.12
N VAL A 98 -7.48 -14.71 3.90
CA VAL A 98 -6.12 -14.53 3.37
C VAL A 98 -6.13 -13.92 1.96
N PRO A 99 -6.76 -14.54 0.94
CA PRO A 99 -6.85 -13.94 -0.38
C PRO A 99 -7.67 -12.64 -0.39
N LEU A 100 -8.72 -12.55 0.43
CA LEU A 100 -9.58 -11.37 0.50
C LEU A 100 -8.83 -10.13 0.99
N VAL A 101 -7.98 -10.26 2.02
CA VAL A 101 -7.20 -9.14 2.55
C VAL A 101 -6.23 -8.61 1.50
N VAL A 102 -5.56 -9.50 0.75
CA VAL A 102 -4.63 -9.07 -0.32
C VAL A 102 -5.37 -8.35 -1.44
N GLU A 103 -6.54 -8.85 -1.85
CA GLU A 103 -7.37 -8.19 -2.86
C GLU A 103 -7.78 -6.78 -2.41
N ARG A 104 -8.29 -6.65 -1.19
CA ARG A 104 -8.74 -5.36 -0.65
C ARG A 104 -7.58 -4.39 -0.45
N LEU A 105 -6.45 -4.88 0.07
CA LEU A 105 -5.23 -4.10 0.19
C LEU A 105 -4.78 -3.59 -1.19
N SER A 106 -4.77 -4.47 -2.20
CA SER A 106 -4.38 -4.10 -3.57
C SER A 106 -5.28 -3.03 -4.17
N LEU A 107 -6.60 -3.14 -3.98
CA LEU A 107 -7.56 -2.17 -4.50
C LEU A 107 -7.46 -0.82 -3.78
N SER A 108 -7.40 -0.82 -2.44
CA SER A 108 -7.24 0.42 -1.67
C SER A 108 -5.92 1.13 -1.96
N PHE A 109 -4.84 0.37 -2.17
CA PHE A 109 -3.56 0.96 -2.52
C PHE A 109 -3.59 1.53 -3.94
N LEU A 110 -4.21 0.83 -4.90
CA LEU A 110 -4.42 1.37 -6.24
C LEU A 110 -5.24 2.67 -6.21
N GLU A 111 -6.33 2.71 -5.45
CA GLU A 111 -7.16 3.90 -5.29
C GLU A 111 -6.36 5.09 -4.74
N LEU A 112 -5.56 4.87 -3.70
CA LEU A 112 -4.65 5.88 -3.16
C LEU A 112 -3.65 6.38 -4.22
N LEU A 113 -3.08 5.47 -5.01
CA LEU A 113 -2.16 5.87 -6.08
C LEU A 113 -2.91 6.67 -7.15
N LEU A 114 -4.12 6.28 -7.53
CA LEU A 114 -4.92 7.04 -8.50
C LEU A 114 -5.31 8.44 -7.99
N SER A 115 -5.41 8.63 -6.67
CA SER A 115 -5.75 9.93 -6.08
C SER A 115 -4.57 10.92 -6.00
N LEU A 116 -3.32 10.48 -6.21
CA LEU A 116 -2.18 11.41 -6.20
C LEU A 116 -2.10 12.19 -7.51
N LYS A 117 -1.41 13.33 -7.48
CA LYS A 117 -1.05 14.07 -8.71
C LYS A 117 0.31 13.66 -9.26
N THR A 118 1.21 13.24 -8.38
CA THR A 118 2.57 12.81 -8.70
C THR A 118 3.12 11.99 -7.54
N LEU A 119 4.15 11.19 -7.81
CA LEU A 119 4.91 10.47 -6.81
C LEU A 119 6.40 10.71 -7.08
N PRO A 120 7.23 11.01 -6.05
CA PRO A 120 8.67 11.12 -6.21
C PRO A 120 9.28 9.87 -6.84
N ASP A 121 10.26 10.04 -7.74
CA ASP A 121 10.85 8.95 -8.52
C ASP A 121 11.49 7.86 -7.64
N ASP A 122 12.17 8.26 -6.57
CA ASP A 122 12.76 7.36 -5.57
C ASP A 122 11.69 6.50 -4.89
N LEU A 123 10.57 7.13 -4.51
CA LEU A 123 9.43 6.45 -3.92
C LEU A 123 8.74 5.52 -4.94
N TRP A 124 8.67 5.90 -6.22
CA TRP A 124 8.17 5.05 -7.29
C TRP A 124 9.07 3.82 -7.54
N GLN A 125 10.39 3.98 -7.59
CA GLN A 125 11.30 2.84 -7.72
C GLN A 125 11.19 1.88 -6.54
N TYR A 126 11.04 2.44 -5.33
CA TYR A 126 10.85 1.64 -4.13
C TYR A 126 9.50 0.90 -4.14
N PHE A 127 8.42 1.55 -4.58
CA PHE A 127 7.12 0.92 -4.81
C PHE A 127 7.25 -0.27 -5.77
N LYS A 128 7.88 -0.10 -6.93
CA LYS A 128 8.03 -1.17 -7.93
C LYS A 128 8.77 -2.38 -7.35
N SER A 129 9.88 -2.13 -6.67
CA SER A 129 10.68 -3.19 -6.04
C SER A 129 9.88 -3.93 -4.95
N SER A 130 9.09 -3.18 -4.19
CA SER A 130 8.25 -3.73 -3.11
C SER A 130 7.10 -4.58 -3.65
N VAL A 131 6.43 -4.12 -4.72
CA VAL A 131 5.35 -4.87 -5.38
C VAL A 131 5.90 -6.13 -6.01
N GLN A 132 7.04 -6.07 -6.69
CA GLN A 132 7.66 -7.25 -7.29
C GLN A 132 7.99 -8.31 -6.23
N PHE A 133 8.66 -7.91 -5.14
CA PHE A 133 8.95 -8.80 -4.03
C PHE A 133 7.67 -9.42 -3.44
N ALA A 134 6.65 -8.61 -3.21
CA ALA A 134 5.39 -9.08 -2.64
C ALA A 134 4.67 -10.03 -3.58
N HIS A 135 4.65 -9.73 -4.89
CA HIS A 135 4.05 -10.57 -5.91
C HIS A 135 4.70 -11.95 -5.94
N ASP A 136 6.03 -12.01 -5.99
CA ASP A 136 6.78 -13.27 -6.04
C ASP A 136 6.49 -14.12 -4.79
N LYS A 137 6.54 -13.49 -3.60
CA LYS A 137 6.27 -14.19 -2.33
C LYS A 137 4.83 -14.68 -2.19
N LEU A 138 3.86 -13.88 -2.59
CA LEU A 138 2.45 -14.27 -2.53
C LEU A 138 2.15 -15.39 -3.53
N GLN A 139 2.71 -15.31 -4.74
CA GLN A 139 2.52 -16.32 -5.77
C GLN A 139 3.15 -17.66 -5.38
N GLU A 140 4.34 -17.67 -4.75
CA GLU A 140 4.96 -18.88 -4.16
C GLU A 140 4.01 -19.60 -3.20
N ASN A 141 3.14 -18.86 -2.50
CA ASN A 141 2.19 -19.37 -1.53
C ASN A 141 0.75 -19.49 -2.08
N GLY A 142 0.57 -19.41 -3.40
CA GLY A 142 -0.73 -19.60 -4.06
C GLY A 142 -1.70 -18.42 -3.96
N ILE A 143 -1.22 -17.24 -3.58
CA ILE A 143 -2.01 -16.00 -3.46
C ILE A 143 -1.73 -15.12 -4.69
N THR A 144 -2.76 -14.85 -5.50
CA THR A 144 -2.62 -14.19 -6.82
C THR A 144 -3.30 -12.82 -6.91
N GLN A 145 -3.89 -12.34 -5.81
CA GLN A 145 -4.75 -11.15 -5.77
C GLN A 145 -3.98 -9.82 -5.93
N LEU A 146 -2.65 -9.84 -6.06
CA LEU A 146 -1.82 -8.65 -6.27
C LEU A 146 -1.65 -8.24 -7.75
N SER A 147 -2.32 -8.92 -8.69
CA SER A 147 -2.10 -8.75 -10.13
C SER A 147 -2.22 -7.31 -10.64
N LEU A 148 -3.19 -6.53 -10.13
CA LEU A 148 -3.38 -5.14 -10.55
C LEU A 148 -2.20 -4.23 -10.19
N LEU A 149 -1.70 -4.30 -8.95
CA LEU A 149 -0.51 -3.54 -8.55
C LEU A 149 0.74 -4.02 -9.30
N CYS A 150 0.85 -5.33 -9.60
CA CYS A 150 1.94 -5.88 -10.39
C CYS A 150 1.96 -5.28 -11.80
N VAL A 151 0.82 -5.27 -12.50
CA VAL A 151 0.69 -4.61 -13.82
C VAL A 151 1.08 -3.13 -13.72
N LEU A 152 0.58 -2.44 -12.69
CA LEU A 152 0.88 -1.03 -12.49
C LEU A 152 2.39 -0.76 -12.32
N SER A 153 3.07 -1.61 -11.57
CA SER A 153 4.50 -1.49 -11.29
C SER A 153 5.41 -1.67 -12.50
N GLN A 154 4.89 -2.21 -13.62
CA GLN A 154 5.65 -2.42 -14.86
C GLN A 154 5.73 -1.15 -15.72
N HIS A 155 4.95 -0.11 -15.40
CA HIS A 155 4.91 1.15 -16.14
C HIS A 155 5.80 2.23 -15.51
N GLU A 156 6.09 3.30 -16.25
CA GLU A 156 6.82 4.48 -15.77
C GLU A 156 5.99 5.40 -14.86
N GLY A 157 4.91 4.89 -14.24
CA GLY A 157 4.00 5.62 -13.38
C GLY A 157 2.63 5.87 -14.00
N ILE A 158 1.58 5.92 -13.16
CA ILE A 158 0.21 6.22 -13.59
C ILE A 158 0.15 7.60 -14.26
N TRP A 159 0.90 8.55 -13.72
CA TRP A 159 0.90 9.94 -14.13
C TRP A 159 1.79 10.23 -15.33
N SER A 160 2.55 9.28 -15.88
CA SER A 160 3.26 9.52 -17.14
C SER A 160 2.39 9.24 -18.37
N HIS A 161 1.21 8.63 -18.18
CA HIS A 161 0.32 8.25 -19.27
C HIS A 161 -0.72 9.35 -19.57
N LYS A 162 -0.56 10.06 -20.69
CA LYS A 162 -1.42 11.21 -21.08
C LYS A 162 -2.93 10.94 -21.03
N VAL A 163 -3.35 9.74 -21.43
CA VAL A 163 -4.79 9.35 -21.39
C VAL A 163 -5.30 9.26 -19.95
N LEU A 164 -4.51 8.68 -19.04
CA LEU A 164 -4.90 8.57 -17.63
C LEU A 164 -4.89 9.94 -16.97
N GLN A 165 -3.90 10.79 -17.28
CA GLN A 165 -3.89 12.18 -16.81
C GLN A 165 -5.17 12.93 -17.20
N SER A 166 -5.61 12.83 -18.46
CA SER A 166 -6.85 13.47 -18.92
C SER A 166 -8.09 12.95 -18.20
N ILE A 167 -8.18 11.63 -17.97
CA ILE A 167 -9.29 11.01 -17.22
C ILE A 167 -9.29 11.47 -15.75
N LEU A 168 -8.11 11.49 -15.11
CA LEU A 168 -7.98 11.81 -13.68
C LEU A 168 -8.10 13.32 -13.39
N SER A 169 -7.80 14.18 -14.36
CA SER A 169 -7.80 15.64 -14.18
C SER A 169 -9.15 16.30 -14.48
N ASP A 170 -10.15 15.53 -14.91
CA ASP A 170 -11.45 16.04 -15.42
C ASP A 170 -11.28 17.13 -16.50
N GLU A 171 -10.14 17.10 -17.21
CA GLU A 171 -9.90 17.95 -18.38
C GLU A 171 -10.73 17.39 -19.53
N ASN A 172 -11.93 17.93 -19.69
CA ASN A 172 -12.74 17.72 -20.87
C ASN A 172 -11.86 18.05 -22.09
N PRO A 173 -11.58 17.12 -23.03
CA PRO A 173 -10.79 17.44 -24.19
C PRO A 173 -11.52 18.56 -24.92
N ALA A 174 -10.95 19.76 -24.87
CA ALA A 174 -11.53 20.93 -25.49
C ALA A 174 -11.91 20.55 -26.92
N THR A 175 -13.20 20.60 -27.19
CA THR A 175 -13.75 20.45 -28.53
C THR A 175 -13.07 21.49 -29.40
N GLU A 176 -12.10 21.06 -30.21
CA GLU A 176 -11.55 21.83 -31.32
C GLU A 176 -12.72 22.06 -32.29
N HIS A 177 -13.48 23.11 -32.04
CA HIS A 177 -14.50 23.59 -32.95
C HIS A 177 -13.77 24.11 -34.19
N GLY A 178 -13.75 23.25 -35.22
CA GLY A 178 -13.35 23.60 -36.56
C GLY A 178 -14.09 24.84 -37.02
N LYS A 179 -13.33 25.86 -37.40
CA LYS A 179 -13.83 27.02 -38.13
C LYS A 179 -14.35 26.54 -39.49
N PHE A 180 -15.64 26.78 -39.74
CA PHE A 180 -16.21 26.90 -41.08
C PHE A 180 -16.79 28.30 -41.24
#